data_AF-I0CEL7-F1
#
_entry.id   AF-I0CEL7-F1
#
_cell.length_a   1.000
_cell.length_b   1.000
_cell.length_c   1.000
_cell.angle_alpha   90.00
_cell.angle_beta   90.00
_cell.angle_gamma   90.00
#
_symmetry.space_group_name_H-M   'P 1'
#
loop_
_entity.id
_entity.type
_entity.pdbx_description
1 polymer ?
#
loop_
_entity_poly.entity_id
_entity_poly.type
_entity_poly.pdbx_seq_one_letter_code
_entity_poly.pdbx_strand_id
1 'polypeptide(L)'
;MTAPTPPTVEQVDQVLAARASHSAEQIAGFLVLGQLDTIGRPDRLPQDLWPDHDPVVVQAVWDRALAVGYRAGLHASRPRFHRDALDRLRGVLEEAGWQAMAGRASTVTDLLAVTPVDDGLDAHAGMGVAEVIW
;
A
#
# COMPACT_ATOMS: atom_id res chain seq x y z
N MET A 1 -26.61 27.12 27.12
CA MET A 1 -25.95 26.69 25.87
C MET A 1 -24.69 27.52 25.72
N THR A 2 -23.52 26.92 25.94
CA THR A 2 -22.22 27.57 25.73
C THR A 2 -21.93 27.67 24.24
N ALA A 3 -21.47 28.84 23.79
CA ALA A 3 -21.06 29.03 22.40
C ALA A 3 -19.84 28.15 22.08
N PRO A 4 -19.77 27.54 20.88
CA PRO A 4 -18.62 26.74 20.50
C PRO A 4 -17.34 27.59 20.46
N THR A 5 -16.26 27.05 21.02
CA THR A 5 -14.94 27.68 20.95
C THR A 5 -14.49 27.79 19.50
N PRO A 6 -14.00 28.96 19.04
CA PRO A 6 -13.50 29.11 17.67
C PRO A 6 -12.25 28.25 17.45
N PRO A 7 -12.05 27.72 16.23
CA PRO A 7 -10.88 26.91 15.92
C PRO A 7 -9.59 27.74 16.00
N THR A 8 -8.48 27.09 16.36
CA THR A 8 -7.15 27.70 16.33
C THR A 8 -6.62 27.79 14.91
N VAL A 9 -5.61 28.65 14.68
CA VAL A 9 -4.93 28.76 13.38
C VAL A 9 -4.35 27.42 12.93
N GLU A 10 -3.75 26.65 13.85
CA GLU A 10 -3.21 25.32 13.57
C GLU A 10 -4.29 24.34 13.08
N GLN A 11 -5.46 24.33 13.72
CA GLN A 11 -6.58 23.48 13.30
C GLN A 11 -7.08 23.87 11.90
N VAL A 12 -7.14 25.17 11.60
CA VAL A 12 -7.52 25.67 10.27
C VAL A 12 -6.47 25.28 9.22
N ASP A 13 -5.18 25.44 9.53
CA ASP A 13 -4.07 25.08 8.64
C ASP A 13 -4.06 23.58 8.30
N GLN A 14 -4.22 22.71 9.31
CA GLN A 14 -4.33 21.26 9.11
C GLN A 14 -5.52 20.88 8.21
N VAL A 15 -6.68 21.52 8.40
CA VAL A 15 -7.85 21.28 7.54
C VAL A 15 -7.59 21.76 6.11
N LEU A 16 -6.95 22.91 5.92
CA LEU A 16 -6.59 23.41 4.58
C LEU A 16 -5.57 22.49 3.90
N ALA A 17 -4.55 22.02 4.61
CA ALA A 17 -3.57 21.07 4.11
C ALA A 17 -4.21 19.72 3.73
N ALA A 18 -5.11 19.21 4.57
CA ALA A 18 -5.87 17.99 4.27
C ALA A 18 -6.75 18.16 3.03
N ARG A 19 -7.41 19.32 2.87
CA ARG A 19 -8.20 19.64 1.68
C ARG A 19 -7.34 19.74 0.43
N ALA A 20 -6.17 20.39 0.50
CA ALA A 20 -5.25 20.47 -0.63
C ALA A 20 -4.77 19.08 -1.06
N SER A 21 -4.43 18.22 -0.09
CA SER A 21 -4.02 16.83 -0.34
C SER A 21 -5.17 16.02 -0.98
N HIS A 22 -6.38 16.14 -0.46
CA HIS A 22 -7.55 15.47 -1.01
C HIS A 22 -7.86 15.92 -2.45
N SER A 23 -7.77 17.23 -2.74
CA SER A 23 -7.92 17.74 -4.10
C SER A 23 -6.83 17.22 -5.03
N ALA A 24 -5.58 17.11 -4.56
CA ALA A 24 -4.49 16.54 -5.35
C ALA A 24 -4.76 15.07 -5.72
N GLU A 25 -5.27 14.26 -4.78
CA GLU A 25 -5.68 12.87 -5.05
C GLU A 25 -6.80 12.79 -6.09
N GLN A 26 -7.79 13.70 -6.03
CA GLN A 26 -8.85 13.76 -7.05
C GLN A 26 -8.30 14.10 -8.43
N ILE A 27 -7.40 15.09 -8.51
CA ILE A 27 -6.73 15.48 -9.77
C ILE A 27 -5.92 14.30 -10.33
N ALA A 28 -5.17 13.60 -9.47
CA ALA A 28 -4.43 12.40 -9.87
C ALA A 28 -5.39 11.33 -10.45
N GLY A 29 -6.57 11.13 -9.85
CA GLY A 29 -7.61 10.27 -10.39
C GLY A 29 -8.06 10.67 -11.79
N PHE A 30 -8.30 11.96 -12.04
CA PHE A 30 -8.65 12.45 -13.38
C PHE A 30 -7.52 12.28 -14.41
N LEU A 31 -6.25 12.42 -14.00
CA LEU A 31 -5.10 12.17 -14.87
C LEU A 31 -5.02 10.69 -15.27
N VAL A 32 -5.20 9.78 -14.31
CA VAL A 32 -5.24 8.34 -14.57
C VAL A 32 -6.40 7.98 -15.50
N LEU A 33 -7.58 8.55 -15.27
CA LEU A 33 -8.75 8.37 -16.16
C LEU A 33 -8.43 8.85 -17.57
N GLY A 34 -7.93 10.07 -17.74
CA GLY A 34 -7.60 10.63 -19.04
C GLY A 34 -6.52 9.84 -19.79
N GLN A 35 -5.55 9.27 -19.06
CA GLN A 35 -4.55 8.39 -19.67
C GLN A 35 -5.18 7.09 -20.17
N LEU A 36 -6.01 6.43 -19.36
CA LEU A 36 -6.72 5.22 -19.78
C LEU A 36 -7.67 5.46 -20.96
N ASP A 37 -8.39 6.58 -20.97
CA ASP A 37 -9.25 6.98 -22.09
C ASP A 37 -8.46 7.20 -23.38
N THR A 38 -7.23 7.72 -23.27
CA THR A 38 -6.33 7.96 -24.41
C THR A 38 -5.81 6.66 -25.01
N ILE A 39 -5.37 5.70 -24.19
CA ILE A 39 -4.74 4.45 -24.65
C ILE A 39 -5.75 3.31 -24.89
N GLY A 40 -6.93 3.41 -24.26
CA GLY A 40 -8.09 2.52 -24.41
C GLY A 40 -8.03 1.19 -23.65
N ARG A 41 -6.87 0.74 -23.18
CA ARG A 41 -6.76 -0.47 -22.34
C ARG A 41 -5.50 -0.48 -21.45
N PRO A 42 -5.57 -1.01 -20.21
CA PRO A 42 -4.46 -0.97 -19.25
C PRO A 42 -3.18 -1.68 -19.70
N ASP A 43 -3.29 -2.75 -20.49
CA ASP A 43 -2.12 -3.53 -20.92
C ASP A 43 -1.30 -2.83 -22.03
N ARG A 44 -1.79 -1.70 -22.58
CA ARG A 44 -1.01 -0.83 -23.47
C ARG A 44 -0.21 0.23 -22.73
N LEU A 45 -0.51 0.46 -21.45
CA LEU A 45 0.13 1.48 -20.63
C LEU A 45 1.67 1.37 -20.59
N PRO A 46 2.28 0.17 -20.57
CA PRO A 46 3.75 0.07 -20.56
C PRO A 46 4.37 0.66 -21.83
N GLN A 47 3.79 0.33 -22.99
CA GLN A 47 4.31 0.82 -24.26
C GLN A 47 4.07 2.33 -24.44
N ASP A 48 2.98 2.85 -23.89
CA ASP A 48 2.68 4.29 -23.88
C ASP A 48 3.67 5.08 -23.01
N LEU A 49 4.05 4.55 -21.84
CA LEU A 49 4.98 5.19 -20.92
C LEU A 49 6.45 5.10 -21.35
N TRP A 50 6.83 4.03 -22.08
CA TRP A 50 8.20 3.79 -22.52
C TRP A 50 8.30 3.51 -24.03
N PRO A 51 7.92 4.48 -24.89
CA PRO A 51 7.79 4.25 -26.33
C PRO A 51 9.13 3.94 -27.01
N ASP A 52 10.24 4.47 -26.48
CA ASP A 52 11.58 4.35 -27.08
C ASP A 52 12.37 3.12 -26.60
N HIS A 53 11.75 2.25 -25.79
CA HIS A 53 12.39 1.06 -25.23
C HIS A 53 11.93 -0.22 -25.94
N ASP A 54 12.73 -1.28 -25.83
CA ASP A 54 12.36 -2.60 -26.38
C ASP A 54 11.03 -3.07 -25.76
N PRO A 55 9.96 -3.25 -26.56
CA PRO A 55 8.63 -3.59 -26.07
C PRO A 55 8.61 -4.91 -25.30
N VAL A 56 9.48 -5.87 -25.64
CA VAL A 56 9.54 -7.17 -24.96
C VAL A 56 10.09 -7.01 -23.54
N VAL A 57 11.12 -6.19 -23.39
CA VAL A 57 11.73 -5.91 -22.08
C VAL A 57 10.78 -5.10 -21.21
N VAL A 58 10.15 -4.07 -21.76
CA VAL A 58 9.16 -3.23 -21.06
C VAL A 58 8.01 -4.10 -20.52
N GLN A 59 7.45 -4.98 -21.36
CA GLN A 59 6.36 -5.85 -20.94
C GLN A 59 6.79 -6.81 -19.83
N ALA A 60 7.98 -7.43 -19.94
CA ALA A 60 8.49 -8.35 -18.93
C ALA A 60 8.70 -7.68 -17.56
N VAL A 61 9.21 -6.44 -17.55
CA VAL A 61 9.37 -5.64 -16.32
C VAL A 61 8.02 -5.27 -15.74
N TRP A 62 7.08 -4.84 -16.58
CA TRP A 62 5.73 -4.47 -16.15
C TRP A 62 4.99 -5.64 -15.52
N ASP A 63 4.96 -6.80 -16.16
CA ASP A 63 4.31 -7.99 -15.65
C ASP A 63 4.89 -8.42 -14.30
N ARG A 64 6.22 -8.30 -14.14
CA ARG A 64 6.86 -8.56 -12.85
C ARG A 64 6.46 -7.54 -11.79
N ALA A 65 6.41 -6.26 -12.14
CA ALA A 65 6.00 -5.20 -11.23
C ALA A 65 4.56 -5.37 -10.75
N LEU A 66 3.63 -5.75 -11.65
CA LEU A 66 2.24 -6.07 -11.30
C LEU A 66 2.16 -7.22 -10.29
N ALA A 67 2.90 -8.31 -10.53
CA ALA A 67 2.93 -9.44 -9.61
C ALA A 67 3.48 -9.06 -8.22
N VAL A 68 4.50 -8.19 -8.17
CA VAL A 68 5.05 -7.66 -6.91
C VAL A 68 4.02 -6.76 -6.21
N GLY A 69 3.38 -5.85 -6.94
CA GLY A 69 2.35 -4.94 -6.40
C GLY A 69 1.15 -5.68 -5.84
N TYR A 70 0.65 -6.69 -6.56
CA TYR A 70 -0.43 -7.55 -6.08
C TYR A 70 -0.08 -8.24 -4.76
N ARG A 71 1.12 -8.84 -4.66
CA ARG A 71 1.60 -9.48 -3.43
C ARG A 71 1.79 -8.47 -2.30
N ALA A 72 2.33 -7.28 -2.59
CA ALA A 72 2.44 -6.20 -1.62
C ALA A 72 1.07 -5.76 -1.08
N GLY A 73 0.05 -5.67 -1.95
CA GLY A 73 -1.33 -5.38 -1.54
C GLY A 73 -1.93 -6.46 -0.64
N LEU A 74 -1.72 -7.74 -0.98
CA LEU A 74 -2.14 -8.85 -0.10
C LEU A 74 -1.51 -8.73 1.28
N HIS A 75 -0.22 -8.46 1.31
CA HIS A 75 0.57 -8.25 2.52
C HIS A 75 0.11 -7.05 3.35
N ALA A 76 -0.21 -5.92 2.72
CA ALA A 76 -0.74 -4.74 3.40
C ALA A 76 -2.16 -4.95 3.95
N SER A 77 -3.01 -5.67 3.21
CA SER A 77 -4.41 -5.94 3.62
C SER A 77 -4.53 -6.94 4.76
N ARG A 78 -3.56 -7.86 4.88
CA ARG A 78 -3.51 -8.92 5.90
C ARG A 78 -2.05 -9.10 6.34
N PRO A 79 -1.53 -8.24 7.21
CA PRO A 79 -0.15 -8.33 7.66
C PRO A 79 0.06 -9.54 8.58
N ARG A 80 0.18 -10.72 7.96
CA ARG A 80 0.50 -12.00 8.61
C ARG A 80 1.95 -12.33 8.33
N PHE A 81 2.84 -11.71 9.09
CA PHE A 81 4.27 -11.93 8.97
C PHE A 81 4.85 -12.37 10.30
N HIS A 82 5.71 -13.37 10.26
CA HIS A 82 6.57 -13.67 11.39
C HIS A 82 7.74 -12.69 11.37
N ARG A 83 8.03 -12.04 12.50
CA ARG A 83 9.18 -11.14 12.66
C ARG A 83 10.47 -11.76 12.12
N ASP A 84 10.69 -13.03 12.43
CA ASP A 84 11.83 -13.83 11.95
C ASP A 84 11.93 -13.90 10.42
N ALA A 85 10.80 -13.89 9.70
CA ALA A 85 10.80 -13.89 8.25
C ALA A 85 11.28 -12.56 7.67
N LEU A 86 10.91 -11.44 8.29
CA LEU A 86 11.38 -10.10 7.89
C LEU A 86 12.86 -9.90 8.27
N ASP A 87 13.30 -10.41 9.42
CA ASP A 87 14.70 -10.38 9.82
C ASP A 87 15.59 -11.23 8.89
N ARG A 88 15.11 -12.42 8.49
CA ARG A 88 15.79 -13.23 7.46
C ARG A 88 15.85 -12.51 6.11
N LEU A 89 14.75 -11.89 5.68
CA LEU A 89 14.73 -11.13 4.44
C LEU A 89 15.73 -9.97 4.46
N ARG A 90 15.79 -9.25 5.60
CA ARG A 90 16.77 -8.19 5.82
C ARG A 90 18.20 -8.72 5.69
N GLY A 91 18.54 -9.82 6.37
CA GLY A 91 19.87 -10.44 6.28
C GLY A 91 20.25 -10.82 4.85
N VAL A 92 19.34 -11.47 4.11
CA VAL A 92 19.57 -11.83 2.69
C VAL A 92 19.81 -10.59 1.82
N LEU A 93 19.09 -9.49 2.06
CA LEU A 93 19.27 -8.23 1.32
C LEU A 93 20.61 -7.56 1.68
N GLU A 94 21.00 -7.56 2.95
CA GLU A 94 22.27 -7.00 3.43
C GLU A 94 23.46 -7.77 2.82
N GLU A 95 23.41 -9.10 2.84
CA GLU A 95 24.43 -9.99 2.25
C GLU A 95 24.59 -9.77 0.74
N ALA A 96 23.48 -9.50 0.04
CA ALA A 96 23.48 -9.19 -1.39
C ALA A 96 23.83 -7.72 -1.71
N GLY A 97 24.12 -6.89 -0.70
CA GLY A 97 24.52 -5.48 -0.86
C GLY A 97 23.38 -4.48 -1.00
N TRP A 98 22.12 -4.89 -0.87
CA TRP A 98 20.92 -4.05 -0.99
C TRP A 98 20.56 -3.33 0.31
N GLN A 99 21.52 -2.56 0.84
CA GLN A 99 21.42 -1.92 2.17
C GLN A 99 20.18 -1.02 2.33
N ALA A 100 19.84 -0.24 1.31
CA ALA A 100 18.65 0.62 1.36
C ALA A 100 17.35 -0.20 1.44
N MET A 101 17.27 -1.33 0.71
CA MET A 101 16.10 -2.21 0.75
C MET A 101 15.98 -2.95 2.08
N ALA A 102 17.11 -3.40 2.63
CA ALA A 102 17.18 -3.98 3.96
C ALA A 102 16.64 -3.01 5.03
N GLY A 103 17.04 -1.74 4.97
CA GLY A 103 16.52 -0.69 5.86
C GLY A 103 15.01 -0.48 5.73
N ARG A 104 14.45 -0.56 4.52
CA ARG A 104 12.99 -0.47 4.29
C ARG A 104 12.24 -1.69 4.82
N ALA A 105 12.82 -2.89 4.70
CA ALA A 105 12.25 -4.09 5.32
C ALA A 105 12.18 -3.95 6.85
N SER A 106 13.20 -3.34 7.49
CA SER A 106 13.20 -3.05 8.93
C SER A 106 12.05 -2.13 9.34
N THR A 107 11.74 -1.09 8.55
CA THR A 107 10.63 -0.16 8.85
C THR A 107 9.27 -0.87 8.90
N VAL A 108 9.07 -1.92 8.09
CA VAL A 108 7.84 -2.73 8.14
C VAL A 108 7.76 -3.50 9.45
N THR A 109 8.88 -4.06 9.93
CA THR A 109 8.95 -4.73 11.23
C THR A 109 8.58 -3.78 12.37
N ASP A 110 9.09 -2.55 12.34
CA ASP A 110 8.82 -1.54 13.37
C ASP A 110 7.34 -1.11 13.39
N LEU A 111 6.72 -0.93 12.20
CA LEU A 111 5.30 -0.60 12.07
C LEU A 111 4.39 -1.70 12.67
N LEU A 112 4.77 -2.97 12.49
CA LEU A 112 4.03 -4.11 13.02
C LEU A 112 4.23 -4.32 14.52
N ALA A 113 5.36 -3.88 15.08
CA ALA A 113 5.58 -3.95 16.53
C ALA A 113 4.67 -3.01 17.34
N VAL A 114 4.11 -1.96 16.71
CA VAL A 114 3.20 -0.99 17.34
C VAL A 114 1.73 -1.43 17.27
N THR A 115 1.41 -2.41 16.41
CA THR A 115 0.05 -2.96 16.27
C THR A 115 0.01 -4.32 16.96
N PRO A 116 -0.82 -4.56 18.00
CA PRO A 116 -0.92 -5.88 18.60
C PRO A 116 -1.39 -6.86 17.52
N VAL A 117 -0.53 -7.80 17.15
CA VAL A 117 -0.97 -8.97 16.40
C VAL A 117 -1.75 -9.80 17.42
N ASP A 118 -3.07 -9.85 17.27
CA ASP A 118 -3.85 -10.85 17.97
C ASP A 118 -3.43 -12.20 17.38
N ASP A 119 -2.62 -12.96 18.14
CA ASP A 119 -2.00 -14.21 17.70
C ASP A 119 -3.03 -15.33 17.43
N GLY A 120 -4.33 -15.01 17.49
CA GLY A 120 -5.41 -15.75 16.82
C GLY A 120 -5.56 -17.21 17.23
N LEU A 121 -4.92 -17.64 18.32
CA LEU A 121 -4.88 -19.04 18.72
C LEU A 121 -5.91 -19.41 19.80
N ASP A 122 -6.59 -18.46 20.45
CA ASP A 122 -7.49 -18.80 21.57
C ASP A 122 -8.94 -18.28 21.49
N ALA A 123 -9.33 -17.49 20.48
CA ALA A 123 -10.66 -16.82 20.51
C ALA A 123 -11.82 -17.57 19.81
N HIS A 124 -11.58 -18.72 19.17
CA HIS A 124 -12.63 -19.45 18.42
C HIS A 124 -12.88 -20.89 18.86
N ALA A 125 -12.27 -21.35 19.95
CA ALA A 125 -12.68 -22.58 20.63
C ALA A 125 -13.94 -22.33 21.48
N GLY A 126 -15.09 -22.02 20.85
CA GLY A 126 -16.31 -21.89 21.65
C GLY A 126 -17.55 -21.21 21.07
N MET A 127 -17.69 -20.98 19.76
CA MET A 127 -19.01 -20.60 19.24
C MET A 127 -19.40 -21.45 18.04
N GLY A 128 -20.44 -22.24 18.29
CA GLY A 128 -21.04 -23.18 17.37
C GLY A 128 -21.70 -22.50 16.17
N VAL A 129 -21.88 -23.33 15.17
CA VAL A 129 -22.51 -23.05 13.89
C VAL A 129 -24.01 -22.77 14.11
N ALA A 130 -24.43 -21.51 14.01
CA ALA A 130 -25.82 -21.07 13.80
C ALA A 130 -25.77 -19.58 13.48
N GLU A 131 -26.44 -18.99 12.49
CA GLU A 131 -27.40 -19.43 11.51
C GLU A 131 -27.36 -18.31 10.44
N VAL A 132 -27.14 -18.64 9.17
CA VAL A 132 -27.30 -17.68 8.06
C VAL A 132 -28.72 -17.82 7.57
N ILE A 133 -29.59 -16.86 7.90
CA ILE A 133 -30.90 -16.71 7.27
C ILE A 133 -31.19 -15.21 7.06
N TRP A 134 -31.20 -14.84 5.77
CA TRP A 134 -31.70 -13.64 5.08
C TRP A 134 -31.13 -12.25 5.44
#